data_AF-A8KB82-F1
#
_entry.id   AF-A8KB82-F1
#
_cell.length_a   1.000
_cell.length_b   1.000
_cell.length_c   1.000
_cell.angle_alpha   90.00
_cell.angle_beta   90.00
_cell.angle_gamma   90.00
#
_symmetry.space_group_name_H-M   'P 1'
#
loop_
_entity.id
_entity.type
_entity.pdbx_description
1 polymer ?
#
loop_
_entity_poly.entity_id
_entity_poly.type
_entity_poly.pdbx_seq_one_letter_code
_entity_poly.pdbx_strand_id
1 'polypeptide(L)'
;MMFLLRSLLLLSIVFSMEGADEERLRCERGWSRSGSRCFRFFSRSVNWVTAERNCQSLGGNLASVHDQVENDFLLSLVPGSTRCWIGGHDGEQNGQ
;
A
#
# COMPACT_ATOMS: atom_id res chain seq x y z
N MET A 1 -46.65 -6.46 14.38
CA MET A 1 -45.83 -7.25 13.44
C MET A 1 -44.91 -6.39 12.54
N MET A 2 -44.52 -5.18 12.95
CA MET A 2 -43.65 -4.28 12.14
C MET A 2 -42.28 -4.01 12.79
N PHE A 3 -42.16 -4.25 14.11
CA PHE A 3 -40.89 -4.12 14.84
C PHE A 3 -39.91 -5.25 14.52
N LEU A 4 -40.43 -6.48 14.33
CA LEU A 4 -39.61 -7.64 13.95
C LEU A 4 -38.99 -7.48 12.55
N LEU A 5 -39.74 -6.89 11.59
CA LEU A 5 -39.25 -6.61 10.24
C LEU A 5 -38.11 -5.58 10.22
N ARG A 6 -38.15 -4.57 11.10
CA ARG A 6 -37.07 -3.58 11.24
C ARG A 6 -35.82 -4.19 11.88
N SER A 7 -35.96 -5.05 12.87
CA SER A 7 -34.82 -5.77 13.47
C SER A 7 -34.14 -6.71 12.48
N LEU A 8 -34.89 -7.44 11.65
CA LEU A 8 -34.35 -8.30 10.58
C LEU A 8 -33.62 -7.52 9.49
N LEU A 9 -34.14 -6.36 9.07
CA LEU A 9 -33.47 -5.48 8.11
C LEU A 9 -32.16 -4.90 8.67
N LEU A 10 -32.16 -4.45 9.93
CA LEU A 10 -30.94 -3.97 10.58
C LEU A 10 -29.88 -5.07 10.71
N LEU A 11 -30.28 -6.30 11.04
CA LEU A 11 -29.37 -7.45 11.09
C LEU A 11 -28.77 -7.78 9.71
N SER A 12 -29.54 -7.65 8.63
CA SER A 12 -29.03 -7.84 7.26
C SER A 12 -28.04 -6.75 6.83
N ILE A 13 -28.23 -5.51 7.28
CA ILE A 13 -27.32 -4.40 7.01
C ILE A 13 -25.99 -4.61 7.75
N VAL A 14 -26.03 -5.01 9.03
CA VAL A 14 -24.83 -5.33 9.81
C VAL A 14 -24.05 -6.48 9.16
N PHE A 15 -24.74 -7.56 8.78
CA PHE A 15 -24.11 -8.72 8.12
C PHE A 15 -23.50 -8.40 6.74
N SER A 16 -24.07 -7.42 6.01
CA SER A 16 -23.56 -6.99 4.70
C SER A 16 -22.29 -6.11 4.81
N MET A 17 -22.04 -5.49 5.96
CA MET A 17 -20.89 -4.59 6.17
C MET A 17 -19.61 -5.35 6.56
N GLU A 18 -19.71 -6.59 7.02
CA GLU A 18 -18.56 -7.41 7.49
C GLU A 18 -17.65 -7.92 6.36
N GLY A 19 -18.05 -7.83 5.08
CA GLY A 19 -17.26 -8.30 3.93
C GLY A 19 -16.46 -7.23 3.19
N ALA A 20 -16.76 -5.93 3.40
CA ALA A 20 -16.16 -4.85 2.59
C ALA A 20 -14.82 -4.34 3.13
N ASP A 21 -14.49 -4.64 4.39
CA ASP A 21 -13.23 -4.21 5.01
C ASP A 21 -12.08 -5.18 4.72
N GLU A 22 -12.36 -6.49 4.66
CA GLU A 22 -11.30 -7.49 4.46
C GLU A 22 -10.70 -7.47 3.05
N GLU A 23 -11.48 -7.11 2.02
CA GLU A 23 -10.96 -6.92 0.66
C GLU A 23 -10.10 -5.66 0.52
N ARG A 24 -10.44 -4.56 1.21
CA ARG A 24 -9.60 -3.33 1.21
C ARG A 24 -8.29 -3.50 1.97
N LEU A 25 -8.24 -4.44 2.91
CA LEU A 25 -7.03 -4.71 3.70
C LEU A 25 -6.02 -5.60 2.97
N ARG A 26 -6.38 -6.16 1.81
CA ARG A 26 -5.54 -7.05 1.01
C ARG A 26 -4.81 -6.27 -0.06
N CYS A 27 -3.50 -6.48 -0.16
CA CYS A 27 -2.72 -5.93 -1.26
C CYS A 27 -3.07 -6.61 -2.58
N GLU A 28 -3.02 -5.86 -3.67
CA GLU A 28 -3.20 -6.40 -5.01
C GLU A 28 -2.19 -7.52 -5.30
N ARG A 29 -2.50 -8.40 -6.27
CA ARG A 29 -1.62 -9.50 -6.65
C ARG A 29 -0.23 -8.96 -7.07
N GLY A 30 0.82 -9.50 -6.44
CA GLY A 30 2.21 -9.10 -6.70
C GLY A 30 2.71 -7.96 -5.81
N TRP A 31 1.90 -7.50 -4.86
CA TRP A 31 2.30 -6.59 -3.80
C TRP A 31 2.40 -7.34 -2.47
N SER A 32 3.36 -6.94 -1.64
CA SER A 32 3.63 -7.49 -0.32
C SER A 32 3.18 -6.51 0.76
N ARG A 33 2.55 -7.02 1.82
CA ARG A 33 1.99 -6.20 2.91
C ARG A 33 2.99 -6.02 4.04
N SER A 34 3.12 -4.79 4.53
CA SER A 34 3.72 -4.48 5.85
C SER A 34 2.88 -3.42 6.54
N GLY A 35 2.42 -3.72 7.76
CA GLY A 35 1.43 -2.88 8.46
C GLY A 35 0.17 -2.71 7.63
N SER A 36 -0.31 -1.47 7.46
CA SER A 36 -1.45 -1.10 6.61
C SER A 36 -1.07 -0.74 5.17
N ARG A 37 0.19 -0.94 4.77
CA ARG A 37 0.74 -0.51 3.48
C ARG A 37 1.10 -1.70 2.59
N CYS A 38 1.12 -1.45 1.29
CA CYS A 38 1.49 -2.42 0.26
C CYS A 38 2.74 -1.94 -0.49
N PHE A 39 3.68 -2.85 -0.73
CA PHE A 39 4.96 -2.56 -1.34
C PHE A 39 5.28 -3.55 -2.46
N ARG A 40 6.01 -3.08 -3.48
CA ARG A 40 6.43 -3.93 -4.60
C ARG A 40 7.81 -3.50 -5.09
N PHE A 41 8.70 -4.48 -5.21
CA PHE A 41 9.99 -4.29 -5.85
C PHE A 41 9.86 -4.43 -7.36
N PHE A 42 10.49 -3.49 -8.09
CA PHE A 42 10.60 -3.54 -9.54
C PHE A 42 12.08 -3.67 -9.91
N SER A 43 12.43 -4.74 -10.63
CA SER A 43 13.83 -5.04 -10.99
C SER A 43 14.40 -4.18 -12.12
N ARG A 44 13.54 -3.44 -12.84
CA ARG A 44 13.97 -2.59 -13.95
C ARG A 44 14.67 -1.34 -13.43
N SER A 45 15.95 -1.19 -13.77
CA SER A 45 16.72 0.02 -13.47
C SER A 45 16.24 1.20 -14.32
N VAL A 46 15.90 2.31 -13.65
CA VAL A 46 15.51 3.59 -14.24
C VAL A 46 16.04 4.72 -13.35
N ASN A 47 16.04 5.97 -13.81
CA ASN A 47 16.34 7.11 -12.94
C ASN A 47 15.23 7.34 -11.90
N TRP A 48 15.55 8.07 -10.83
CA TRP A 48 14.64 8.30 -9.71
C TRP A 48 13.30 8.92 -10.13
N VAL A 49 13.33 9.95 -10.97
CA VAL A 49 12.11 10.64 -11.47
C VAL A 49 11.19 9.68 -12.22
N THR A 50 11.76 8.80 -13.05
CA THR A 50 10.99 7.79 -13.77
C THR A 50 10.45 6.72 -12.84
N ALA A 51 11.21 6.33 -11.81
CA ALA A 51 10.76 5.37 -10.80
C ALA A 51 9.54 5.91 -10.04
N GLU A 52 9.60 7.17 -9.58
CA GLU A 52 8.50 7.84 -8.88
C GLU A 52 7.25 7.94 -9.77
N ARG A 53 7.40 8.40 -11.02
CA ARG A 53 6.27 8.46 -11.97
C ARG A 53 5.63 7.09 -12.22
N ASN A 54 6.42 6.03 -12.26
CA ASN A 54 5.90 4.67 -12.42
C ASN A 54 5.14 4.20 -11.17
N CYS A 55 5.58 4.57 -9.97
CA CYS A 55 4.83 4.29 -8.74
C CYS A 55 3.51 5.07 -8.71
N GLN A 56 3.54 6.35 -9.11
CA GLN A 56 2.34 7.21 -9.19
C GLN A 56 1.31 6.71 -10.19
N SER A 57 1.75 6.18 -11.34
CA SER A 57 0.82 5.59 -12.33
C SER A 57 0.13 4.31 -11.83
N LEU A 58 0.66 3.69 -10.78
CA LEU A 58 0.08 2.55 -10.07
C LEU A 58 -0.69 2.96 -8.80
N GLY A 59 -0.90 4.26 -8.58
CA GLY A 59 -1.62 4.78 -7.41
C GLY A 59 -0.81 4.80 -6.11
N GLY A 60 0.52 4.67 -6.18
CA GLY A 60 1.44 4.73 -5.04
C GLY A 60 2.54 5.78 -5.23
N ASN A 61 3.58 5.71 -4.40
CA ASN A 61 4.81 6.50 -4.51
C ASN A 61 6.01 5.58 -4.27
N LEU A 62 7.23 6.04 -4.50
CA LEU A 62 8.42 5.35 -4.00
C LEU A 62 8.30 5.14 -2.48
N ALA A 63 8.77 3.99 -2.01
CA ALA A 63 8.61 3.59 -0.61
C ALA A 63 9.35 4.57 0.32
N SER A 64 8.63 5.25 1.20
CA SER A 64 9.20 5.94 2.37
C SER A 64 9.35 4.94 3.52
N VAL A 65 10.48 5.02 4.23
CA VAL A 65 10.79 4.19 5.41
C VAL A 65 10.42 4.94 6.68
N HIS A 66 9.51 4.39 7.49
CA HIS A 66 9.03 5.04 8.72
C HIS A 66 9.57 4.45 10.02
N ASP A 67 10.04 3.20 9.99
CA ASP A 67 10.63 2.53 11.15
C ASP A 67 11.56 1.38 10.71
N GLN A 68 12.26 0.77 11.68
CA GLN A 68 13.20 -0.32 11.44
C GLN A 68 12.51 -1.59 10.92
N VAL A 69 11.28 -1.86 11.37
CA VAL A 69 10.53 -3.06 10.96
C VAL A 69 10.17 -2.97 9.48
N GLU A 70 9.74 -1.79 9.04
CA GLU A 70 9.47 -1.50 7.64
C GLU A 70 10.75 -1.55 6.80
N ASN A 71 11.86 -1.00 7.30
CA ASN A 71 13.15 -1.08 6.63
C ASN A 71 13.59 -2.54 6.39
N ASP A 72 13.54 -3.37 7.42
CA ASP A 72 13.93 -4.78 7.33
C ASP A 72 13.02 -5.57 6.37
N PHE A 73 11.72 -5.27 6.41
CA PHE A 73 10.76 -5.83 5.46
C PHE A 73 11.09 -5.41 4.01
N LEU A 74 11.37 -4.14 3.75
CA LEU A 74 11.72 -3.66 2.41
C LEU A 74 13.00 -4.31 1.89
N LEU A 75 14.02 -4.45 2.74
CA LEU A 75 15.25 -5.18 2.41
C LEU A 75 14.97 -6.65 2.04
N SER A 76 14.00 -7.30 2.69
CA SER A 76 13.61 -8.68 2.35
C SER A 76 12.99 -8.84 0.95
N LEU A 77 12.44 -7.76 0.38
CA LEU A 77 11.87 -7.77 -0.98
C LEU A 77 12.93 -7.62 -2.08
N VAL A 78 14.14 -7.16 -1.72
CA VAL A 78 15.19 -6.82 -2.68
C VAL A 78 16.19 -7.98 -2.80
N PRO A 79 16.43 -8.51 -4.01
CA PRO A 79 17.31 -9.66 -4.19
C PRO A 79 18.78 -9.28 -4.02
N GLY A 80 19.46 -9.94 -3.08
CA GLY A 80 20.90 -9.84 -2.87
C GLY A 80 21.36 -8.43 -2.52
N SER A 81 22.42 -7.96 -3.17
CA SER A 81 22.99 -6.61 -2.96
C SER A 81 22.48 -5.58 -3.96
N THR A 82 21.27 -5.79 -4.50
CA THR A 82 20.66 -4.86 -5.47
C THR A 82 20.35 -3.53 -4.81
N ARG A 83 20.68 -2.43 -5.50
CA ARG A 83 20.28 -1.08 -5.09
C ARG A 83 18.92 -0.74 -5.71
N CYS A 84 18.04 -0.13 -4.92
CA CYS A 84 16.74 0.34 -5.37
C CYS A 84 16.48 1.77 -4.91
N TRP A 85 15.60 2.48 -5.62
CA TRP A 85 15.15 3.79 -5.20
C TRP A 85 14.14 3.69 -4.07
N ILE A 86 14.25 4.59 -3.09
CA ILE A 86 13.27 4.83 -2.04
C ILE A 86 12.78 6.28 -2.13
N GLY A 87 11.63 6.55 -1.53
CA GLY A 87 11.07 7.89 -1.42
C GLY A 87 11.85 8.68 -0.38
N GLY A 88 12.67 9.60 -0.85
CA GLY A 88 13.31 10.63 -0.03
C GLY A 88 12.99 11.96 -0.66
N HIS A 89 12.22 12.79 0.05
CA HIS A 89 12.10 14.21 -0.28
C HIS A 89 13.10 14.93 0.61
N ASP A 90 14.20 15.40 0.04
CA ASP A 90 14.92 16.51 0.64
C ASP A 90 13.92 17.67 0.72
N GLY A 91 13.68 18.18 1.92
CA GLY A 91 12.74 19.28 2.15
C GLY A 91 13.21 20.62 1.56
N GLU A 92 13.88 20.62 0.41
CA GLU A 92 14.12 21.82 -0.38
C GLU A 92 13.08 21.93 -1.48
N GLN A 93 12.10 22.79 -1.23
CA GLN A 93 11.22 23.34 -2.25
C GLN A 93 12.04 24.22 -3.19
N ASN A 94 12.81 23.62 -4.09
CA ASN A 94 13.40 24.31 -5.23
C ASN A 94 12.84 23.68 -6.51
N GLY A 95 11.60 24.10 -6.82
CA GLY A 95 11.12 23.98 -8.19
C GLY A 95 11.98 24.88 -9.07
N GLN A 96 12.76 24.27 -9.97
CA GLN A 96 13.27 24.84 -11.22
C GLN A 96 13.35 23.73 -12.26
#